data_AF-A0A940C6W5-F1
#
_entry.id   AF-A0A940C6W5-F1
#
_cell.length_a   1.000
_cell.length_b   1.000
_cell.length_c   1.000
_cell.angle_alpha   90.00
_cell.angle_beta   90.00
_cell.angle_gamma   90.00
#
_symmetry.space_group_name_H-M   'P 1'
#
loop_
_entity.id
_entity.type
_entity.pdbx_description
1 polymer ?
#
loop_
_entity_poly.entity_id
_entity_poly.type
_entity_poly.pdbx_seq_one_letter_code
_entity_poly.pdbx_strand_id
1 'polypeptide(L)'
;MKIRSLKRFDGKCVRITDSLGDVFEGNCDHLSHDYCMHEFGRDEEGLQMLNFIFYKDNIAAAEVLEDRGGPWGCFSGPYGTLELMNAADGKDFIDDVLDREDNDHIVRMLRCLEALFEHGDRPVFKPGDRPLFKNGEAEDGPFVPDAEWRAGAVDALRTLIKETIDPEIRAEAERIAAKAELSQ
;
A
#
# COMPACT_ATOMS: atom_id res chain seq x y z
N MET A 1 -4.67 5.78 25.26
CA MET A 1 -5.09 7.20 25.28
C MET A 1 -5.90 7.43 24.01
N LYS A 2 -7.18 7.83 24.07
CA LYS A 2 -7.98 8.01 22.84
C LYS A 2 -7.50 9.24 22.06
N ILE A 3 -7.23 9.08 20.78
CA ILE A 3 -6.86 10.17 19.87
C ILE A 3 -8.07 11.11 19.73
N ARG A 4 -7.88 12.40 20.02
CA ARG A 4 -8.99 13.38 20.00
C ARG A 4 -9.33 13.87 18.61
N SER A 5 -8.32 14.05 17.76
CA SER A 5 -8.47 14.41 16.36
C SER A 5 -7.30 13.87 15.54
N LEU A 6 -7.59 13.46 14.32
CA LEU A 6 -6.64 12.95 13.34
C LEU A 6 -6.00 14.07 12.51
N LYS A 7 -6.57 15.28 12.50
CA LYS A 7 -6.08 16.44 11.72
C LYS A 7 -4.60 16.78 11.95
N ARG A 8 -4.03 16.46 13.12
CA ARG A 8 -2.62 16.70 13.43
C ARG A 8 -1.63 15.88 12.59
N PHE A 9 -2.12 14.83 11.93
CA PHE A 9 -1.35 13.91 11.10
C PHE A 9 -1.41 14.26 9.60
N ASP A 10 -2.29 15.19 9.22
CA ASP A 10 -2.51 15.61 7.84
C ASP A 10 -1.23 16.04 7.13
N GLY A 11 -0.97 15.46 5.95
CA GLY A 11 0.20 15.72 5.11
C GLY A 11 1.53 15.24 5.71
N LYS A 12 1.50 14.34 6.70
CA LYS A 12 2.71 13.83 7.37
C LYS A 12 2.90 12.35 7.11
N CYS A 13 4.16 11.93 7.14
CA CYS A 13 4.52 10.53 7.27
C CYS A 13 4.25 10.09 8.72
N VAL A 14 3.38 9.09 8.87
CA VAL A 14 2.97 8.58 10.18
C VAL A 14 3.06 7.07 10.23
N ARG A 15 3.32 6.53 11.43
CA ARG A 15 3.13 5.13 11.74
C ARG A 15 1.78 4.95 12.41
N ILE A 16 0.93 4.11 11.83
CA ILE A 16 -0.35 3.69 12.41
C ILE A 16 -0.20 2.25 12.89
N THR A 17 -0.60 2.00 14.13
CA THR A 17 -0.93 0.66 14.62
C THR A 17 -2.44 0.56 14.69
N ASP A 18 -3.02 -0.40 13.98
CA ASP A 18 -4.47 -0.60 13.99
C ASP A 18 -4.93 -1.36 15.25
N SER A 19 -6.23 -1.57 15.37
CA SER A 19 -6.85 -2.31 16.48
C SER A 19 -6.50 -3.80 16.54
N LEU A 20 -5.96 -4.36 15.44
CA LEU A 20 -5.54 -5.75 15.34
C LEU A 20 -4.05 -5.93 15.69
N GLY A 21 -3.29 -4.83 15.70
CA GLY A 21 -1.86 -4.80 16.00
C GLY A 21 -0.98 -4.68 14.76
N ASP A 22 -1.58 -4.55 13.57
CA ASP A 22 -0.86 -4.36 12.32
C ASP A 22 -0.27 -2.96 12.25
N VAL A 23 0.91 -2.85 11.64
CA VAL A 23 1.67 -1.60 11.58
C VAL A 23 1.82 -1.15 10.14
N PHE A 24 1.41 0.09 9.88
CA PHE A 24 1.47 0.75 8.60
C PHE A 24 2.26 2.04 8.71
N GLU A 25 3.02 2.36 7.67
CA GLU A 25 3.74 3.62 7.58
C GLU A 25 3.53 4.21 6.19
N GLY A 26 3.23 5.50 6.15
CA GLY A 26 3.03 6.21 4.90
C GLY A 26 2.70 7.67 5.12
N ASN A 27 2.76 8.43 4.03
CA ASN A 27 2.17 9.76 4.00
C ASN A 27 0.66 9.60 4.10
N CYS A 28 0.04 10.39 4.98
CA CYS A 28 -1.39 10.33 5.19
C CYS A 28 -2.09 11.66 4.96
N ASP A 29 -3.28 11.57 4.40
CA ASP A 29 -4.21 12.68 4.23
C ASP A 29 -5.33 12.55 5.26
N HIS A 30 -5.67 13.67 5.91
CA HIS A 30 -6.77 13.67 6.87
C HIS A 30 -8.12 13.74 6.16
N LEU A 31 -8.97 12.75 6.43
CA LEU A 31 -10.35 12.73 5.99
C LEU A 31 -11.23 13.30 7.11
N SER A 32 -11.94 14.39 6.81
CA SER A 32 -12.85 15.01 7.76
C SER A 32 -14.02 14.08 8.08
N HIS A 33 -14.63 14.31 9.24
CA HIS A 33 -15.87 13.66 9.64
C HIS A 33 -16.95 13.72 8.56
N ASP A 34 -17.20 14.93 8.01
CA ASP A 34 -18.22 15.12 6.99
C ASP A 34 -17.91 14.34 5.70
N TYR A 35 -16.64 14.31 5.29
CA TYR A 35 -16.22 13.55 4.11
C TYR A 35 -16.40 12.04 4.34
N CYS A 36 -15.94 11.52 5.48
CA CYS A 36 -16.12 10.11 5.84
C CYS A 36 -17.59 9.69 5.89
N MET A 37 -18.46 10.57 6.40
CA MET A 37 -19.89 10.30 6.48
C MET A 37 -20.54 10.30 5.09
N HIS A 38 -20.17 11.23 4.21
CA HIS A 38 -20.77 11.35 2.89
C HIS A 38 -20.28 10.30 1.89
N GLU A 39 -18.98 10.01 1.86
CA GLU A 39 -18.38 9.10 0.89
C GLU A 39 -18.42 7.64 1.35
N PHE A 40 -18.31 7.39 2.66
CA PHE A 40 -18.15 6.04 3.22
C PHE A 40 -19.19 5.66 4.28
N GLY A 41 -20.10 6.57 4.66
CA GLY A 41 -21.14 6.30 5.65
C GLY A 41 -20.64 6.12 7.08
N ARG A 42 -19.46 6.64 7.41
CA ARG A 42 -18.82 6.53 8.73
C ARG A 42 -18.88 7.85 9.50
N ASP A 43 -19.46 7.82 10.69
CA ASP A 43 -19.64 8.97 11.59
C ASP A 43 -18.37 9.27 12.43
N GLU A 44 -17.22 9.41 11.77
CA GLU A 44 -15.93 9.66 12.40
C GLU A 44 -14.88 10.25 11.42
N GLU A 45 -13.77 10.77 11.95
CA GLU A 45 -12.60 11.17 11.13
C GLU A 45 -11.83 9.93 10.65
N GLY A 46 -11.07 10.08 9.56
CA GLY A 46 -10.16 9.04 9.06
C GLY A 46 -8.79 9.59 8.66
N LEU A 47 -7.83 8.69 8.47
CA LEU A 47 -6.57 8.95 7.77
C LEU A 47 -6.53 8.08 6.54
N GLN A 48 -6.26 8.67 5.38
CA GLN A 48 -6.02 7.92 4.15
C GLN A 48 -4.52 7.73 3.95
N MET A 49 -4.07 6.51 3.68
CA MET A 49 -2.73 6.21 3.18
C MET A 49 -2.86 5.35 1.94
N LEU A 50 -2.32 5.81 0.81
CA LEU A 50 -2.61 5.19 -0.49
C LEU A 50 -4.13 5.03 -0.69
N ASN A 51 -4.59 3.78 -0.80
CA ASN A 51 -5.98 3.41 -1.02
C ASN A 51 -6.66 2.91 0.28
N PHE A 52 -5.95 2.96 1.40
CA PHE A 52 -6.42 2.50 2.70
C PHE A 52 -6.93 3.66 3.54
N ILE A 53 -8.07 3.45 4.19
CA ILE A 53 -8.66 4.41 5.12
C ILE A 53 -8.63 3.83 6.52
N PHE A 54 -7.91 4.50 7.41
CA PHE A 54 -7.82 4.20 8.82
C PHE A 54 -8.77 5.09 9.60
N TYR A 55 -9.93 4.54 9.96
CA TYR A 55 -10.90 5.25 10.80
C TYR A 55 -10.39 5.42 12.24
N LYS A 56 -10.76 6.52 12.88
CA LYS A 56 -10.28 6.90 14.22
C LYS A 56 -10.45 5.79 15.26
N ASP A 57 -11.58 5.09 15.25
CA ASP A 57 -11.87 4.01 16.20
C ASP A 57 -11.08 2.72 15.91
N ASN A 58 -10.57 2.55 14.69
CA ASN A 58 -9.70 1.44 14.29
C ASN A 58 -8.21 1.71 14.53
N ILE A 59 -7.83 2.92 14.94
CA ILE A 59 -6.44 3.28 15.23
C ILE A 59 -6.15 3.05 16.71
N ALA A 60 -5.34 2.03 17.02
CA ALA A 60 -4.85 1.78 18.37
C ALA A 60 -3.76 2.78 18.78
N ALA A 61 -2.85 3.09 17.86
CA ALA A 61 -1.80 4.09 18.06
C ALA A 61 -1.44 4.79 16.74
N ALA A 62 -1.04 6.05 16.82
CA ALA A 62 -0.49 6.79 15.70
C ALA A 62 0.60 7.76 16.17
N GLU A 63 1.74 7.76 15.48
CA GLU A 63 2.86 8.66 15.73
C GLU A 63 3.36 9.30 14.43
N VAL A 64 3.74 10.57 14.51
CA VAL A 64 4.42 11.24 13.40
C VAL A 64 5.88 10.78 13.41
N LEU A 65 6.37 10.37 12.25
CA LEU A 65 7.78 10.03 12.09
C LEU A 65 8.55 11.34 11.83
N GLU A 66 8.97 12.00 12.93
CA GLU A 66 9.93 13.10 12.87
C GLU A 66 11.30 12.51 12.50
N ASP A 67 11.85 12.91 11.36
CA ASP A 67 13.01 12.32 10.68
C ASP A 67 12.76 10.95 10.03
N ARG A 68 13.25 10.84 8.77
CA ARG A 68 13.14 9.73 7.80
C ARG A 68 13.83 8.42 8.25
N GLY A 69 13.58 7.98 9.48
CA GLY A 69 14.39 6.96 10.13
C GLY A 69 13.73 6.38 11.35
N GLY A 70 12.57 5.73 11.19
CA GLY A 70 12.17 4.72 12.16
C GLY A 70 13.23 3.61 12.26
N PRO A 71 13.13 2.65 13.19
CA PRO A 71 14.02 1.48 13.23
C PRO A 71 14.01 0.66 11.91
N TRP A 72 13.05 0.94 11.04
CA TRP A 72 12.86 0.38 9.71
C TRP A 72 13.11 1.40 8.56
N GLY A 73 13.51 2.63 8.86
CA GLY A 73 13.70 3.75 7.93
C GLY A 73 12.42 4.57 7.69
N CYS A 74 12.24 5.18 6.51
CA CYS A 74 10.94 5.71 6.05
C CYS A 74 9.84 4.62 5.90
N PHE A 75 10.18 3.37 6.20
CA PHE A 75 9.56 2.17 5.67
C PHE A 75 8.95 1.40 6.83
N SER A 76 7.68 0.99 6.75
CA SER A 76 7.14 0.01 7.69
C SER A 76 7.96 -1.26 7.60
N GLY A 77 8.42 -1.78 8.74
CA GLY A 77 8.94 -3.16 8.77
C GLY A 77 7.84 -4.16 8.37
N PRO A 78 8.19 -5.43 8.09
CA PRO A 78 9.05 -5.79 6.97
C PRO A 78 8.37 -5.45 5.63
N TYR A 79 8.83 -4.38 4.97
CA TYR A 79 8.50 -3.96 3.60
C TYR A 79 7.01 -3.75 3.26
N GLY A 80 6.65 -2.47 3.06
CA GLY A 80 5.65 -2.07 2.08
C GLY A 80 4.29 -2.76 2.19
N THR A 81 3.81 -3.04 3.41
CA THR A 81 2.56 -3.77 3.64
C THR A 81 1.41 -3.15 2.84
N LEU A 82 1.33 -1.82 2.79
CA LEU A 82 0.31 -1.10 2.01
C LEU A 82 0.47 -1.35 0.50
N GLU A 83 1.67 -1.25 -0.05
CA GLU A 83 1.94 -1.52 -1.46
C GLU A 83 1.75 -3.00 -1.81
N LEU A 84 2.10 -3.90 -0.91
CA LEU A 84 1.90 -5.34 -1.08
C LEU A 84 0.41 -5.69 -1.09
N MET A 85 -0.38 -5.06 -0.24
CA MET A 85 -1.84 -5.22 -0.23
C MET A 85 -2.46 -4.65 -1.51
N ASN A 86 -2.09 -3.44 -1.92
CA ASN A 86 -2.52 -2.87 -3.20
C ASN A 86 -2.14 -3.80 -4.38
N ALA A 87 -0.92 -4.33 -4.38
CA ALA A 87 -0.49 -5.27 -5.41
C ALA A 87 -1.35 -6.54 -5.41
N ALA A 88 -1.71 -7.06 -4.24
CA ALA A 88 -2.57 -8.24 -4.11
C ALA A 88 -4.02 -7.99 -4.53
N ASP A 89 -4.52 -6.75 -4.37
CA ASP A 89 -5.89 -6.37 -4.72
C ASP A 89 -6.11 -6.16 -6.23
N GLY A 90 -5.01 -6.01 -6.99
CA GLY A 90 -5.02 -6.14 -8.45
C GLY A 90 -4.44 -4.93 -9.20
N LYS A 91 -4.50 -4.99 -10.54
CA LYS A 91 -3.89 -4.01 -11.44
C LYS A 91 -4.31 -2.58 -11.15
N ASP A 92 -5.60 -2.34 -10.94
CA ASP A 92 -6.12 -0.97 -10.74
C ASP A 92 -5.45 -0.29 -9.53
N PHE A 93 -5.24 -1.03 -8.44
CA PHE A 93 -4.55 -0.53 -7.25
C PHE A 93 -3.03 -0.41 -7.43
N ILE A 94 -2.44 -1.22 -8.32
CA ILE A 94 -1.04 -1.05 -8.73
C ILE A 94 -0.91 0.27 -9.51
N ASP A 95 -1.74 0.50 -10.53
CA ASP A 95 -1.75 1.72 -11.33
C ASP A 95 -1.92 2.96 -10.41
N ASP A 96 -2.87 2.93 -9.47
CA ASP A 96 -3.12 4.02 -8.51
C ASP A 96 -1.88 4.41 -7.68
N VAL A 97 -0.96 3.48 -7.45
CA VAL A 97 0.31 3.75 -6.75
C VAL A 97 1.38 4.23 -7.72
N LEU A 98 1.44 3.65 -8.92
CA LEU A 98 2.43 3.98 -9.94
C LEU A 98 2.19 5.36 -10.57
N ASP A 99 0.95 5.85 -10.58
CA ASP A 99 0.56 7.16 -11.11
C ASP A 99 0.81 8.33 -10.13
N ARG A 100 1.27 8.04 -8.91
CA ARG A 100 1.51 9.08 -7.88
C ARG A 100 2.77 9.87 -8.17
N GLU A 101 2.79 11.13 -7.74
CA GLU A 101 4.01 11.94 -7.74
C GLU A 101 5.01 11.56 -6.62
N ASP A 102 4.65 10.60 -5.76
CA ASP A 102 5.48 10.13 -4.65
C ASP A 102 6.37 8.95 -5.10
N ASN A 103 7.59 9.29 -5.55
CA ASN A 103 8.60 8.33 -5.96
C ASN A 103 8.87 7.24 -4.91
N ASP A 104 8.74 7.52 -3.61
CA ASP A 104 9.01 6.53 -2.56
C ASP A 104 7.97 5.41 -2.56
N HIS A 105 6.69 5.74 -2.81
CA HIS A 105 5.61 4.76 -2.95
C HIS A 105 5.76 3.93 -4.23
N ILE A 106 6.15 4.57 -5.34
CA ILE A 106 6.44 3.88 -6.61
C ILE A 106 7.56 2.85 -6.40
N VAL A 107 8.69 3.26 -5.81
CA VAL A 107 9.84 2.36 -5.60
C VAL A 107 9.48 1.18 -4.68
N ARG A 108 8.63 1.39 -3.67
CA ARG A 108 8.14 0.30 -2.82
C ARG A 108 7.26 -0.66 -3.60
N MET A 109 6.30 -0.13 -4.37
CA MET A 109 5.45 -0.94 -5.23
C MET A 109 6.29 -1.78 -6.18
N LEU A 110 7.29 -1.20 -6.84
CA LEU A 110 8.23 -1.92 -7.71
C LEU A 110 8.93 -3.08 -6.98
N ARG A 111 9.42 -2.86 -5.76
CA ARG A 111 10.03 -3.92 -4.93
C ARG A 111 9.03 -5.00 -4.53
N CYS A 112 7.80 -4.63 -4.19
CA CYS A 112 6.72 -5.58 -3.90
C CYS A 112 6.41 -6.44 -5.13
N LEU A 113 6.25 -5.81 -6.30
CA LEU A 113 6.01 -6.52 -7.56
C LEU A 113 7.15 -7.49 -7.88
N GLU A 114 8.41 -7.08 -7.72
CA GLU A 114 9.56 -7.97 -7.91
C GLU A 114 9.49 -9.19 -7.00
N ALA A 115 9.27 -8.99 -5.70
CA ALA A 115 9.17 -10.08 -4.73
C ALA A 115 8.00 -11.02 -5.07
N LEU A 116 6.85 -10.47 -5.49
CA LEU A 116 5.68 -11.26 -5.92
C LEU A 116 5.96 -12.06 -7.19
N PHE A 117 6.69 -11.49 -8.16
CA PHE A 117 7.08 -12.24 -9.36
C PHE A 117 8.01 -13.42 -9.02
N GLU A 118 8.96 -13.23 -8.10
CA GLU A 118 9.88 -14.27 -7.62
C GLU A 118 9.20 -15.36 -6.78
N HIS A 119 8.12 -15.02 -6.08
CA HIS A 119 7.43 -15.94 -5.17
C HIS A 119 6.74 -17.11 -5.89
N GLY A 120 6.52 -17.02 -7.20
CA GLY A 120 5.85 -18.07 -7.98
C GLY A 120 4.41 -18.29 -7.51
N ASP A 121 4.00 -19.56 -7.44
CA ASP A 121 2.67 -19.98 -6.94
C ASP A 121 2.64 -20.16 -5.40
N ARG A 122 3.61 -19.60 -4.68
CA ARG A 122 3.67 -19.75 -3.22
C ARG A 122 2.84 -18.67 -2.55
N PRO A 123 2.16 -19.01 -1.43
CA PRO A 123 1.42 -18.04 -0.64
C PRO A 123 2.35 -16.95 -0.10
N VAL A 124 2.01 -15.69 -0.40
CA VAL A 124 2.80 -14.51 -0.01
C VAL A 124 2.44 -14.06 1.41
N PHE A 125 1.16 -14.16 1.76
CA PHE A 125 0.67 -13.92 3.11
C PHE A 125 0.46 -15.25 3.83
N LYS A 126 0.80 -15.28 5.12
CA LYS A 126 0.28 -16.32 6.03
C LYS A 126 -1.13 -15.93 6.46
N PRO A 127 -1.97 -16.91 6.85
CA PRO A 127 -3.22 -16.62 7.52
C PRO A 127 -2.98 -15.67 8.71
N GLY A 128 -3.63 -14.50 8.69
CA GLY A 128 -3.47 -13.44 9.70
C GLY A 128 -2.55 -12.27 9.33
N ASP A 129 -1.84 -12.31 8.18
CA ASP A 129 -0.94 -11.22 7.75
C ASP A 129 -1.66 -10.09 6.95
N ARG A 130 -2.98 -10.20 6.72
CA ARG A 130 -3.76 -9.19 5.98
C ARG A 130 -4.74 -8.43 6.88
N PRO A 131 -4.74 -7.09 6.84
CA PRO A 131 -5.89 -6.26 7.18
C PRO A 131 -6.93 -6.39 6.08
N LEU A 132 -8.09 -6.92 6.43
CA LEU A 132 -9.09 -7.43 5.49
C LEU A 132 -10.04 -6.31 5.07
N PHE A 133 -9.99 -5.81 3.83
CA PHE A 133 -11.11 -5.00 3.30
C PHE A 133 -11.36 -5.20 1.80
N LYS A 134 -12.26 -6.14 1.47
CA LYS A 134 -13.09 -6.06 0.26
C LYS A 134 -14.55 -6.24 0.68
N ASN A 135 -15.39 -5.23 0.48
CA ASN A 135 -16.83 -5.25 0.78
C ASN A 135 -17.24 -5.67 2.21
N GLY A 136 -16.39 -5.50 3.22
CA GLY A 136 -16.70 -5.84 4.61
C GLY A 136 -16.69 -7.32 4.94
N GLU A 137 -16.20 -8.19 4.04
CA GLU A 137 -15.99 -9.61 4.32
C GLU A 137 -14.54 -10.01 4.07
N ALA A 138 -14.02 -10.79 5.02
CA ALA A 138 -12.66 -11.31 5.00
C ALA A 138 -12.57 -12.55 4.10
N GLU A 139 -11.86 -12.49 2.97
CA GLU A 139 -11.45 -13.74 2.32
C GLU A 139 -10.23 -14.30 3.05
N ASP A 140 -10.50 -15.30 3.89
CA ASP A 140 -9.51 -16.12 4.59
C ASP A 140 -8.73 -16.99 3.59
N GLY A 141 -7.79 -16.39 2.87
CA GLY A 141 -6.97 -17.11 1.90
C GLY A 141 -5.59 -16.47 1.70
N PRO A 142 -4.52 -17.28 1.55
CA PRO A 142 -3.24 -16.74 1.13
C PRO A 142 -3.35 -16.16 -0.29
N PHE A 143 -2.66 -15.05 -0.54
CA PHE A 143 -2.55 -14.51 -1.90
C PHE A 143 -1.54 -15.35 -2.67
N VAL A 144 -1.92 -15.78 -3.87
CA VAL A 144 -1.05 -16.52 -4.79
C VAL A 144 -1.06 -15.79 -6.14
N PRO A 145 0.08 -15.22 -6.58
CA PRO A 145 0.22 -14.59 -7.88
C PRO A 145 -0.07 -15.53 -9.05
N ASP A 146 -1.27 -15.46 -9.62
CA ASP A 146 -1.65 -16.28 -10.79
C ASP A 146 -1.28 -15.61 -12.13
N ALA A 147 -1.61 -16.27 -13.24
CA ALA A 147 -1.30 -15.78 -14.58
C ALA A 147 -2.04 -14.48 -14.94
N GLU A 148 -3.27 -14.31 -14.45
CA GLU A 148 -4.08 -13.11 -14.70
C GLU A 148 -3.49 -11.91 -13.96
N TRP A 149 -3.19 -12.08 -12.68
CA TRP A 149 -2.49 -11.08 -11.87
C TRP A 149 -1.15 -10.69 -12.50
N ARG A 150 -0.34 -11.68 -12.93
CA ARG A 150 0.96 -11.41 -13.57
C ARG A 150 0.82 -10.57 -14.82
N ALA A 151 -0.16 -10.89 -15.67
CA ALA A 151 -0.42 -10.13 -16.89
C ALA A 151 -0.83 -8.67 -16.55
N GLY A 152 -1.69 -8.48 -15.56
CA GLY A 152 -2.09 -7.15 -15.09
C GLY A 152 -0.92 -6.34 -14.54
N ALA A 153 -0.10 -6.93 -13.67
CA ALA A 153 1.07 -6.27 -13.09
C ALA A 153 2.12 -5.88 -14.14
N VAL A 154 2.37 -6.73 -15.14
CA VAL A 154 3.27 -6.39 -16.27
C VAL A 154 2.70 -5.26 -17.12
N ASP A 155 1.40 -5.21 -17.33
CA ASP A 155 0.77 -4.12 -18.07
C ASP A 155 0.89 -2.78 -17.32
N ALA A 156 0.69 -2.77 -16.00
CA ALA A 156 0.92 -1.60 -15.15
C ALA A 156 2.38 -1.09 -15.24
N LEU A 157 3.36 -2.00 -15.17
CA LEU A 157 4.77 -1.65 -15.37
C LEU A 157 5.04 -1.03 -16.75
N ARG A 158 4.42 -1.56 -17.80
CA ARG A 158 4.58 -1.02 -19.17
C ARG A 158 3.98 0.37 -19.31
N THR A 159 2.88 0.66 -18.62
CA THR A 159 2.32 2.02 -18.55
C THR A 159 3.30 2.96 -17.85
N LEU A 160 3.77 2.60 -16.65
CA LEU A 160 4.76 3.38 -15.91
C LEU A 160 6.01 3.69 -16.75
N ILE A 161 6.57 2.70 -17.45
CA ILE A 161 7.76 2.88 -18.30
C ILE A 161 7.54 3.93 -19.40
N LYS A 162 6.34 3.96 -19.99
CA LYS A 162 5.99 4.92 -21.04
C LYS A 162 5.84 6.33 -20.49
N GLU A 163 5.23 6.47 -19.33
CA GLU A 163 4.74 7.74 -18.80
C GLU A 163 5.70 8.43 -17.84
N THR A 164 6.49 7.66 -17.08
CA THR A 164 7.40 8.23 -16.09
C THR A 164 8.52 9.04 -16.74
N ILE A 165 8.75 10.26 -16.26
CA ILE A 165 9.89 11.09 -16.69
C ILE A 165 11.15 10.80 -15.88
N ASP A 166 11.03 10.04 -14.78
CA ASP A 166 12.15 9.71 -13.90
C ASP A 166 12.95 8.53 -14.50
N PRO A 167 14.22 8.73 -14.89
CA PRO A 167 15.01 7.69 -15.55
C PRO A 167 15.36 6.53 -14.61
N GLU A 168 15.44 6.75 -13.29
CA GLU A 168 15.76 5.70 -12.32
C GLU A 168 14.55 4.79 -12.12
N ILE A 169 13.36 5.37 -11.97
CA ILE A 169 12.10 4.61 -11.91
C ILE A 169 11.88 3.83 -13.19
N ARG A 170 12.10 4.46 -14.35
CA ARG A 170 11.99 3.80 -15.65
C ARG A 170 12.90 2.58 -15.75
N ALA A 171 14.19 2.74 -15.43
CA ALA A 171 15.16 1.66 -15.51
C ALA A 171 14.82 0.50 -14.57
N GLU A 172 14.33 0.81 -13.38
CA GLU A 172 13.91 -0.21 -12.42
C GLU A 172 12.66 -0.96 -12.87
N ALA A 173 11.65 -0.24 -13.39
CA ALA A 173 10.46 -0.85 -13.96
C ALA A 173 10.77 -1.74 -15.17
N GLU A 174 11.66 -1.30 -16.08
CA GLU A 174 12.12 -2.10 -17.23
C GLU A 174 12.80 -3.41 -16.77
N ARG A 175 13.66 -3.32 -15.75
CA ARG A 175 14.36 -4.48 -15.17
C ARG A 175 13.38 -5.50 -14.59
N ILE A 176 12.38 -5.03 -13.84
CA ILE A 176 11.37 -5.89 -13.21
C ILE A 176 10.46 -6.52 -14.27
N ALA A 177 9.99 -5.74 -15.26
CA ALA A 177 9.16 -6.24 -16.35
C ALA A 177 9.87 -7.36 -17.14
N ALA A 178 11.15 -7.16 -17.50
CA ALA A 178 11.94 -8.17 -18.20
C ALA A 178 12.07 -9.47 -17.39
N LYS A 179 12.23 -9.36 -16.06
CA LYS A 179 12.31 -10.51 -15.16
C LYS A 179 10.98 -11.26 -15.04
N ALA A 180 9.87 -10.53 -14.99
CA ALA A 180 8.53 -11.11 -14.95
C ALA A 180 8.22 -11.92 -16.23
N GLU A 181 8.62 -11.42 -17.40
CA GLU A 181 8.43 -12.08 -18.69
C GLU A 181 9.30 -13.34 -18.85
N LEU A 182 10.50 -13.38 -18.27
CA LEU A 182 11.38 -14.57 -18.28
C LEU A 182 10.90 -15.70 -17.36
N SER A 183 9.96 -15.41 -16.46
CA SER A 183 9.46 -16.36 -15.46
C SER A 183 8.14 -17.05 -15.86
N GLN A 184 7.65 -16.80 -17.08
CA GLN A 184 6.47 -17.44 -17.70
C GLN A 184 6.86 -18.72 -18.45
#